data_AF-A0A2W6XB56-F1
#
_entry.id   AF-A0A2W6XB56-F1
#
_cell.length_a   1.000
_cell.length_b   1.000
_cell.length_c   1.000
_cell.angle_alpha   90.00
_cell.angle_beta   90.00
_cell.angle_gamma   90.00
#
_symmetry.space_group_name_H-M   'P 1'
#
loop_
_entity.id
_entity.type
_entity.pdbx_description
1 polymer ?
#
loop_
_entity_poly.entity_id
_entity_poly.type
_entity_poly.pdbx_seq_one_letter_code
_entity_poly.pdbx_strand_id
1 'polypeptide(L)'
;MNAQELAQEPQAESLPLPTPDMSGDDLFKLGMMYSAGSGGCPMDRVSAHMIFNLAAMKGSIEARVYRREMSLEMEREEIAEAQKAARRYIDQGVVKLVA
;
A
#
# COMPACT_ATOMS: atom_id res chain seq x y z
N MET A 1 -1.72 -1.04 -48.58
CA MET A 1 -2.91 -0.97 -47.70
C MET A 1 -3.28 -2.42 -47.40
N ASN A 2 -3.15 -2.94 -46.19
CA ASN A 2 -3.68 -2.39 -44.94
C ASN A 2 -2.67 -2.51 -43.80
N ALA A 3 -2.34 -1.36 -43.22
CA ALA A 3 -1.71 -1.25 -41.93
C ALA A 3 -2.84 -1.22 -40.90
N GLN A 4 -2.94 -2.25 -40.07
CA GLN A 4 -3.74 -2.29 -38.84
C GLN A 4 -3.52 -3.65 -38.13
N GLU A 5 -2.29 -3.91 -37.72
CA GLU A 5 -2.04 -4.80 -36.58
C GLU A 5 -1.70 -3.91 -35.39
N LEU A 6 -2.79 -3.58 -34.69
CA LEU A 6 -2.90 -3.13 -33.31
C LEU A 6 -1.56 -2.97 -32.59
N ALA A 7 -1.12 -1.71 -32.49
CA ALA A 7 -0.19 -1.31 -31.46
C ALA A 7 -0.77 -1.76 -30.11
N GLN A 8 -0.15 -2.75 -29.48
CA GLN A 8 -0.34 -2.99 -28.06
C GLN A 8 0.23 -1.75 -27.38
N GLU A 9 -0.65 -0.83 -26.98
CA GLU A 9 -0.27 0.25 -26.08
C GLU A 9 0.43 -0.39 -24.87
N PRO A 10 1.60 0.10 -24.44
CA PRO A 10 2.25 -0.42 -23.26
C PRO A 10 1.23 -0.33 -22.14
N GLN A 11 0.84 -1.49 -21.58
CA GLN A 11 0.04 -1.53 -20.37
C GLN A 11 0.82 -0.70 -19.35
N ALA A 12 0.38 0.52 -19.09
CA ALA A 12 0.95 1.32 -18.02
C ALA A 12 0.80 0.47 -16.76
N GLU A 13 1.90 -0.12 -16.29
CA GLU A 13 1.90 -0.99 -15.13
C GLU A 13 1.26 -0.21 -13.98
N SER A 14 0.00 -0.53 -13.70
CA SER A 14 -0.77 0.21 -12.71
C SER A 14 -0.15 -0.07 -11.35
N LEU A 15 0.30 0.98 -10.69
CA LEU A 15 0.88 0.89 -9.36
C LEU A 15 -0.04 0.06 -8.44
N PRO A 16 0.46 -1.00 -7.78
CA PRO A 16 -0.37 -1.77 -6.85
C PRO A 16 -0.81 -0.90 -5.67
N LEU A 17 -2.11 -0.76 -5.46
CA LEU A 17 -2.69 0.07 -4.40
C LEU A 17 -3.60 -0.76 -3.49
N PRO A 18 -3.84 -0.34 -2.23
CA PRO A 18 -4.86 -0.93 -1.37
C PRO A 18 -6.22 -0.95 -2.07
N THR A 19 -6.94 -2.07 -1.97
CA THR A 19 -8.30 -2.20 -2.52
C THR A 19 -9.31 -2.58 -1.42
N PRO A 20 -10.62 -2.32 -1.64
CA PRO A 20 -11.68 -2.60 -0.66
C PRO A 20 -11.71 -4.03 -0.12
N ASP A 21 -11.35 -4.99 -0.97
CA ASP A 21 -11.48 -6.42 -0.67
C ASP A 21 -10.25 -7.02 0.03
N MET A 22 -9.12 -6.29 0.09
CA MET A 22 -7.89 -6.81 0.71
C MET A 22 -8.08 -7.08 2.20
N SER A 23 -7.73 -8.27 2.65
CA SER A 23 -7.67 -8.61 4.08
C SER A 23 -6.51 -7.86 4.79
N GLY A 24 -6.45 -7.95 6.12
CA GLY A 24 -5.28 -7.45 6.86
C GLY A 24 -3.98 -8.08 6.38
N ASP A 25 -4.00 -9.37 6.04
CA ASP A 25 -2.83 -10.13 5.57
C ASP A 25 -2.44 -9.77 4.13
N ASP A 26 -3.41 -9.47 3.26
CA ASP A 26 -3.13 -9.03 1.90
C ASP A 26 -2.55 -7.60 1.88
N LEU A 27 -3.08 -6.72 2.74
CA LEU A 27 -2.47 -5.41 2.97
C LEU A 27 -1.06 -5.56 3.55
N PHE A 28 -0.84 -6.48 4.49
CA PHE A 28 0.51 -6.74 5.02
C PHE A 28 1.49 -7.14 3.90
N LYS A 29 1.11 -8.07 3.02
CA LYS A 29 1.94 -8.46 1.86
C LYS A 29 2.21 -7.28 0.93
N LEU A 30 1.22 -6.42 0.67
CA LEU A 30 1.40 -5.21 -0.12
C LEU A 30 2.40 -4.25 0.55
N GLY A 31 2.31 -4.05 1.87
CA GLY A 31 3.27 -3.24 2.62
C GLY A 31 4.70 -3.77 2.50
N MET A 32 4.87 -5.10 2.54
CA MET A 32 6.17 -5.74 2.30
C MET A 32 6.72 -5.48 0.90
N MET A 33 5.86 -5.49 -0.13
CA MET A 33 6.26 -5.18 -1.50
C MET A 33 6.74 -3.73 -1.66
N TYR A 34 6.04 -2.76 -1.06
CA TYR A 34 6.49 -1.36 -1.01
C TYR A 34 7.77 -1.18 -0.19
N SER A 35 7.95 -1.95 0.89
CA SER A 35 9.18 -1.89 1.68
C SER A 35 10.41 -2.39 0.91
N ALA A 36 10.22 -3.36 0.02
CA ALA A 36 11.30 -4.02 -0.72
C ALA A 36 11.45 -3.54 -2.17
N GLY A 37 10.51 -2.74 -2.69
CA GLY A 37 10.47 -2.34 -4.09
C GLY A 37 10.23 -3.51 -5.04
N SER A 38 9.27 -4.38 -4.74
CA SER A 38 8.97 -5.60 -5.52
C SER A 38 7.53 -5.66 -6.01
N GLY A 39 7.24 -6.58 -6.93
CA GLY A 39 5.86 -6.81 -7.40
C GLY A 39 5.22 -5.60 -8.09
N GLY A 40 6.02 -4.74 -8.73
CA GLY A 40 5.56 -3.50 -9.35
C GLY A 40 5.38 -2.32 -8.37
N CYS A 41 5.74 -2.49 -7.09
CA CYS A 41 5.73 -1.41 -6.11
C CYS A 41 7.09 -0.69 -6.09
N PRO A 42 7.12 0.66 -6.00
CA PRO A 42 8.34 1.40 -5.72
C PRO A 42 8.80 1.13 -4.28
N MET A 43 10.10 1.24 -4.05
CA MET A 43 10.65 1.22 -2.70
C MET A 43 10.31 2.55 -2.02
N ASP A 44 9.29 2.57 -1.17
CA ASP A 44 8.80 3.77 -0.47
C ASP A 44 8.34 3.46 0.96
N ARG A 45 9.05 4.03 1.94
CA ARG A 45 8.77 3.87 3.37
C ARG A 45 7.44 4.51 3.79
N VAL A 46 7.06 5.63 3.20
CA VAL A 46 5.80 6.32 3.54
C VAL A 46 4.61 5.46 3.12
N SER A 47 4.62 4.97 1.88
CA SER A 47 3.58 4.05 1.38
C SER A 47 3.57 2.73 2.16
N ALA A 48 4.73 2.12 2.41
CA ALA A 48 4.80 0.88 3.19
C ALA A 48 4.22 1.05 4.61
N HIS A 49 4.62 2.08 5.33
CA HIS A 49 4.11 2.36 6.67
C HIS A 49 2.60 2.66 6.67
N MET A 50 2.10 3.41 5.69
CA MET A 50 0.67 3.63 5.49
C MET A 50 -0.07 2.31 5.35
N ILE A 51 0.42 1.42 4.48
CA ILE A 51 -0.22 0.13 4.20
C ILE A 51 -0.17 -0.79 5.43
N PHE A 52 0.95 -0.83 6.15
CA PHE A 52 1.03 -1.58 7.41
C PHE A 52 0.08 -1.01 8.47
N ASN A 53 -0.15 0.30 8.51
CA ASN A 53 -1.17 0.88 9.38
C ASN A 53 -2.58 0.40 9.02
N LEU A 54 -2.93 0.36 7.73
CA LEU A 54 -4.22 -0.17 7.26
C LEU A 54 -4.37 -1.66 7.60
N ALA A 55 -3.33 -2.45 7.35
CA ALA A 55 -3.29 -3.88 7.68
C ALA A 55 -3.48 -4.14 9.18
N ALA A 56 -2.77 -3.37 10.02
CA ALA A 56 -2.89 -3.42 11.47
C ALA A 56 -4.31 -3.09 11.96
N MET A 57 -4.96 -2.09 11.35
CA MET A 57 -6.34 -1.72 11.66
C MET A 57 -7.36 -2.77 11.18
N LYS A 58 -7.02 -3.58 10.16
CA LYS A 58 -7.78 -4.80 9.77
C LYS A 58 -7.39 -6.05 10.55
N GLY A 59 -6.56 -5.93 11.60
CA GLY A 59 -6.27 -7.01 12.54
C GLY A 59 -4.98 -7.80 12.28
N SER A 60 -4.17 -7.46 11.27
CA SER A 60 -2.87 -8.13 11.08
C SER A 60 -1.92 -7.79 12.22
N ILE A 61 -1.44 -8.82 12.92
CA ILE A 61 -0.53 -8.68 14.07
C ILE A 61 0.88 -8.35 13.56
N GLU A 62 1.30 -9.02 12.49
CA GLU A 62 2.57 -8.83 11.80
C GLU A 62 2.69 -7.37 11.33
N ALA A 63 1.65 -6.83 10.73
CA ALA A 63 1.65 -5.43 10.29
C ALA A 63 1.83 -4.44 11.45
N ARG A 64 1.31 -4.73 12.65
CA ARG A 64 1.54 -3.89 13.84
C ARG A 64 3.01 -3.85 14.24
N VAL A 65 3.69 -5.00 14.14
CA VAL A 65 5.13 -5.12 14.44
C VAL A 65 5.94 -4.36 13.40
N TYR A 66 5.74 -4.66 12.12
CA TYR A 66 6.48 -4.02 11.01
C TYR A 66 6.26 -2.52 10.95
N ARG A 67 5.02 -2.03 11.17
CA ARG A 67 4.73 -0.60 11.26
C ARG A 67 5.57 0.07 12.36
N ARG A 68 5.67 -0.56 13.53
CA ARG A 68 6.44 -0.02 14.66
C ARG A 68 7.93 -0.02 14.35
N GLU A 69 8.46 -1.10 13.82
CA GLU A 69 9.89 -1.21 13.50
C GLU A 69 10.29 -0.22 12.40
N MET A 70 9.51 -0.13 11.33
CA MET A 70 9.76 0.82 10.25
C MET A 70 9.73 2.27 10.72
N SER A 71 8.83 2.62 11.64
CA SER A 71 8.74 3.98 12.19
C SER A 71 9.99 4.43 12.96
N LEU A 72 10.89 3.50 13.33
CA LEU A 72 12.15 3.83 13.99
C LEU A 72 13.19 4.42 13.01
N GLU A 73 12.99 4.22 11.70
CA GLU A 73 13.88 4.70 10.63
C GLU A 73 13.28 5.85 9.81
N MET A 74 12.10 6.35 10.19
CA MET A 74 11.38 7.39 9.47
C MET A 74 11.45 8.73 10.20
N GLU A 75 11.43 9.82 9.42
CA GLU A 75 11.27 11.16 9.97
C GLU A 75 9.84 11.38 10.47
N ARG A 76 9.66 12.36 11.37
CA ARG A 76 8.35 12.65 11.98
C ARG A 76 7.33 13.04 10.93
N GLU A 77 7.75 13.80 9.93
CA GLU A 77 6.93 14.26 8.82
C GLU A 77 6.46 13.08 7.95
N GLU A 78 7.34 12.11 7.67
CA GLU A 78 7.01 10.90 6.91
C GLU A 78 5.97 10.04 7.64
N ILE A 79 6.11 9.88 8.96
CA ILE A 79 5.14 9.16 9.78
C ILE A 79 3.77 9.87 9.75
N ALA A 80 3.78 11.20 9.87
CA ALA A 80 2.55 12.00 9.82
C ALA A 80 1.86 11.89 8.45
N GLU A 81 2.62 11.94 7.36
CA GLU A 81 2.11 11.73 6.00
C GLU A 81 1.49 10.34 5.83
N ALA A 82 2.20 9.28 6.25
CA ALA A 82 1.72 7.91 6.17
C ALA A 82 0.42 7.69 6.95
N GLN A 83 0.33 8.24 8.17
CA GLN A 83 -0.89 8.16 8.99
C GLN A 83 -2.06 8.94 8.36
N LYS A 84 -1.80 10.14 7.84
CA LYS A 84 -2.80 10.95 7.14
C LYS A 84 -3.31 10.25 5.88
N ALA A 85 -2.42 9.64 5.11
CA ALA A 85 -2.78 8.86 3.94
C ALA A 85 -3.63 7.65 4.32
N ALA A 86 -3.25 6.87 5.34
CA ALA A 86 -4.04 5.74 5.82
C ALA A 86 -5.46 6.17 6.23
N ARG A 87 -5.58 7.32 6.91
CA ARG A 87 -6.90 7.86 7.27
C ARG A 87 -7.75 8.17 6.05
N ARG A 88 -7.19 8.78 5.00
CA ARG A 88 -7.90 9.07 3.74
C ARG A 88 -8.44 7.80 3.08
N TYR A 89 -7.67 6.71 3.07
CA TYR A 89 -8.12 5.42 2.51
C TYR A 89 -9.34 4.87 3.25
N ILE A 90 -9.40 5.03 4.57
CA ILE A 90 -10.54 4.62 5.39
C ILE A 90 -11.74 5.54 5.13
N ASP A 91 -11.53 6.86 5.15
CA ASP A 91 -12.61 7.84 4.94
C ASP A 91 -13.24 7.73 3.54
N GLN A 92 -12.46 7.32 2.53
CA GLN A 92 -12.93 7.06 1.17
C GLN A 92 -13.58 5.68 0.99
N GLY A 93 -13.57 4.83 2.02
CA GLY A 93 -14.12 3.47 1.96
C GLY A 93 -13.27 2.48 1.17
N VAL A 94 -12.03 2.84 0.80
CA VAL A 94 -11.06 1.96 0.16
C VAL A 94 -10.59 0.88 1.12
N VAL A 95 -10.61 1.14 2.43
CA VAL A 95 -10.39 0.13 3.46
C VAL A 95 -11.54 0.20 4.46
N LYS A 96 -12.26 -0.91 4.60
CA LYS A 96 -13.34 -1.06 5.59
C LYS A 96 -12.80 -1.72 6.85
N LEU A 97 -13.01 -1.06 7.98
CA LEU A 97 -12.67 -1.59 9.30
C LEU A 97 -13.83 -2.45 9.82
N VAL A 98 -13.49 -3.50 10.56
CA VAL A 98 -14.48 -4.31 11.27
C VAL A 98 -14.89 -3.52 12.52
N ALA A 99 -16.18 -3.25 12.68
CA ALA A 99 -16.74 -2.50 13.81
C ALA A 99 -16.77 -3.33 15.09
#